data_AF-A0A7V9G517-F1
#
_entry.id   AF-A0A7V9G517-F1
#
_cell.length_a   1.000
_cell.length_b   1.000
_cell.length_c   1.000
_cell.angle_alpha   90.00
_cell.angle_beta   90.00
_cell.angle_gamma   90.00
#
_symmetry.space_group_name_H-M   'P 1'
#
loop_
_entity.id
_entity.type
_entity.pdbx_description
1 polymer ?
#
loop_
_entity_poly.entity_id
_entity_poly.type
_entity_poly.pdbx_seq_one_letter_code
_entity_poly.pdbx_strand_id
1 'polypeptide(L)'
;MAMPVTPSDASAPDRASPSFGALRVQALHACLLGRPAQLPNGLVAELGDWCAGITAGTVGDAIGLDPVGLDDDRVDALGWIGVPLARGGALKWGVDLCSAPGQAAPVERDGALWLPDADTLRAMSSLALKPARQFISVRLGCRLQAAAGIHFFQWPNQAVLVSRCAVAIGGFLHGPLPSQRSSISIDPGSFQVLRW
;
A
#
# COMPACT_ATOMS: atom_id res chain seq x y z
N MET A 1 9.26 17.36 -0.59
CA MET A 1 8.92 17.21 -2.04
C MET A 1 7.49 17.69 -2.21
N ALA A 2 7.17 18.55 -3.19
CA ALA A 2 5.80 19.01 -3.38
C ALA A 2 4.93 17.86 -3.92
N MET A 3 3.74 17.67 -3.33
CA MET A 3 2.78 16.65 -3.75
C MET A 3 2.09 17.10 -5.05
N PRO A 4 2.18 16.36 -6.17
CA PRO A 4 1.56 16.74 -7.44
C PRO A 4 0.03 16.54 -7.38
N VAL A 5 -0.67 17.53 -6.84
CA VAL A 5 -2.12 17.47 -6.61
C VAL A 5 -2.86 18.42 -7.54
N THR A 6 -3.94 17.91 -8.13
CA THR A 6 -4.95 18.70 -8.81
C THR A 6 -6.18 18.81 -7.90
N PRO A 7 -6.50 20.01 -7.38
CA PRO A 7 -7.75 20.22 -6.65
C PRO A 7 -8.97 19.93 -7.53
N SER A 8 -10.04 19.47 -6.91
CA SER A 8 -11.32 19.22 -7.57
C SER A 8 -12.48 19.80 -6.76
N ASP A 9 -13.59 20.10 -7.44
CA ASP A 9 -14.82 20.60 -6.81
C ASP A 9 -15.70 19.49 -6.23
N ALA A 10 -15.21 18.24 -6.23
CA ALA A 10 -15.92 17.12 -5.63
C ALA A 10 -16.12 17.35 -4.11
N SER A 11 -17.27 16.91 -3.60
CA SER A 11 -17.51 16.94 -2.15
C SER A 11 -16.56 15.99 -1.41
N ALA A 12 -16.07 16.43 -0.26
CA ALA A 12 -15.27 15.57 0.62
C ALA A 12 -16.12 14.36 1.07
N PRO A 13 -15.64 13.11 0.91
CA PRO A 13 -16.33 11.95 1.43
C PRO A 13 -16.28 11.93 2.97
N ASP A 14 -17.14 11.13 3.58
CA ASP A 14 -17.13 10.91 5.03
C ASP A 14 -15.77 10.33 5.49
N ARG A 15 -15.24 10.83 6.62
CA ARG A 15 -13.90 10.45 7.10
C ARG A 15 -13.80 9.00 7.55
N ALA A 16 -14.93 8.39 7.92
CA ALA A 16 -15.05 6.98 8.28
C ALA A 16 -15.51 6.12 7.10
N SER A 17 -15.15 6.50 5.86
CA SER A 17 -15.53 5.77 4.64
C SER A 17 -14.33 5.22 3.87
N PRO A 18 -14.51 4.12 3.11
CA PRO A 18 -13.54 3.63 2.13
C PRO A 18 -13.00 4.71 1.19
N SER A 19 -13.87 5.62 0.75
CA SER A 19 -13.54 6.68 -0.18
C SER A 19 -12.53 7.67 0.40
N PHE A 20 -12.64 7.99 1.70
CA PHE A 20 -11.65 8.81 2.36
C PHE A 20 -10.30 8.09 2.54
N GLY A 21 -10.33 6.79 2.81
CA GLY A 21 -9.13 5.93 2.79
C GLY A 21 -8.45 5.94 1.42
N ALA A 22 -9.22 5.93 0.33
CA ALA A 22 -8.68 6.03 -1.03
C ALA A 22 -7.98 7.38 -1.27
N LEU A 23 -8.54 8.50 -0.79
CA LEU A 23 -7.90 9.81 -0.87
C LEU A 23 -6.58 9.87 -0.08
N ARG A 24 -6.51 9.25 1.09
CA ARG A 24 -5.26 9.10 1.86
C ARG A 24 -4.20 8.32 1.09
N VAL A 25 -4.58 7.20 0.48
CA VAL A 25 -3.67 6.41 -0.35
C VAL A 25 -3.16 7.22 -1.54
N GLN A 26 -4.06 7.93 -2.24
CA GLN A 26 -3.67 8.79 -3.37
C GLN A 26 -2.71 9.90 -2.94
N ALA A 27 -2.98 10.57 -1.81
CA ALA A 27 -2.11 11.61 -1.27
C ALA A 27 -0.72 11.05 -0.92
N LEU A 28 -0.63 9.89 -0.25
CA LEU A 28 0.67 9.25 0.02
C LEU A 28 1.37 8.80 -1.25
N HIS A 29 0.68 8.23 -2.24
CA HIS A 29 1.28 7.90 -3.52
C HIS A 29 1.80 9.14 -4.26
N ALA A 30 1.07 10.25 -4.21
CA ALA A 30 1.56 11.51 -4.77
C ALA A 30 2.80 12.01 -4.04
N CYS A 31 2.83 11.91 -2.71
CA CYS A 31 3.99 12.30 -1.91
C CYS A 31 5.22 11.41 -2.18
N LEU A 32 5.05 10.08 -2.21
CA LEU A 32 6.16 9.11 -2.23
C LEU A 32 6.59 8.70 -3.63
N LEU A 33 5.62 8.54 -4.53
CA LEU A 33 5.84 8.05 -5.89
C LEU A 33 5.84 9.20 -6.91
N GLY A 34 5.35 10.38 -6.52
CA GLY A 34 5.14 11.53 -7.42
C GLY A 34 4.09 11.26 -8.49
N ARG A 35 3.13 10.36 -8.24
CA ARG A 35 1.98 10.16 -9.12
C ARG A 35 0.98 11.30 -8.93
N PRO A 36 0.36 11.83 -10.00
CA PRO A 36 -0.69 12.82 -9.85
C PRO A 36 -1.82 12.31 -8.95
N ALA A 37 -2.35 13.17 -8.08
CA ALA A 37 -3.55 12.88 -7.28
C ALA A 37 -4.62 13.93 -7.50
N GLN A 38 -5.88 13.50 -7.59
CA GLN A 38 -7.03 14.38 -7.65
C GLN A 38 -7.73 14.38 -6.29
N LEU A 39 -7.72 15.51 -5.58
CA LEU A 39 -8.25 15.62 -4.23
C LEU A 39 -9.37 16.68 -4.17
N PRO A 40 -10.43 16.51 -3.36
CA PRO A 40 -11.36 17.59 -3.04
C PRO A 40 -10.62 18.82 -2.52
N ASN A 41 -10.94 20.01 -3.02
CA ASN A 41 -10.20 21.24 -2.70
C ASN A 41 -10.07 21.47 -1.18
N GLY A 42 -11.16 21.24 -0.43
CA GLY A 42 -11.18 21.38 1.03
C GLY A 42 -10.31 20.38 1.81
N LEU A 43 -9.79 19.33 1.15
CA LEU A 43 -8.94 18.31 1.76
C LEU A 43 -7.47 18.40 1.36
N VAL A 44 -7.09 19.28 0.43
CA VAL A 44 -5.72 19.36 -0.08
C VAL A 44 -4.72 19.68 1.04
N ALA A 45 -5.02 20.68 1.87
CA ALA A 45 -4.18 21.05 3.00
C ALA A 45 -4.17 19.95 4.07
N GLU A 46 -5.34 19.43 4.47
CA GLU A 46 -5.46 18.36 5.48
C GLU A 46 -4.63 17.12 5.12
N LEU A 47 -4.75 16.64 3.87
CA LEU A 47 -4.02 15.46 3.42
C LEU A 47 -2.53 15.76 3.19
N GLY A 48 -2.19 16.99 2.79
CA GLY A 48 -0.80 17.45 2.70
C GLY A 48 -0.09 17.43 4.05
N ASP A 49 -0.72 18.02 5.07
CA ASP A 49 -0.20 18.05 6.44
C ASP A 49 -0.09 16.66 7.05
N TRP A 50 -1.10 15.81 6.79
CA TRP A 50 -1.06 14.41 7.20
C TRP A 50 0.12 13.65 6.56
N CYS A 51 0.32 13.77 5.24
CA CYS A 51 1.48 13.18 4.55
C CYS A 51 2.80 13.69 5.14
N ALA A 52 2.91 15.02 5.37
CA ALA A 52 4.10 15.62 5.97
C ALA A 52 4.38 15.02 7.35
N GLY A 53 3.36 14.90 8.20
CA GLY A 53 3.47 14.30 9.54
C GLY A 53 3.90 12.82 9.51
N ILE A 54 3.43 12.05 8.52
CA ILE A 54 3.89 10.67 8.30
C ILE A 54 5.38 10.63 7.94
N THR A 55 5.81 11.47 6.98
CA THR A 55 7.18 11.47 6.46
C THR A 55 8.20 12.14 7.38
N ALA A 56 7.77 13.02 8.29
CA ALA A 56 8.68 13.71 9.21
C ALA A 56 9.38 12.74 10.18
N GLY A 57 8.77 11.58 10.47
CA GLY A 57 9.32 10.57 11.39
C GLY A 57 10.06 9.41 10.72
N THR A 58 10.22 9.41 9.39
CA THR A 58 10.81 8.29 8.66
C THR A 58 12.33 8.37 8.65
N VAL A 59 12.99 7.21 8.77
CA VAL A 59 14.43 7.07 8.56
C VAL A 59 14.67 6.44 7.20
N GLY A 60 15.45 7.10 6.34
CA GLY A 60 15.75 6.61 5.00
C GLY A 60 14.56 6.67 4.04
N ASP A 61 14.74 6.07 2.86
CA ASP A 61 13.73 6.04 1.81
C ASP A 61 12.65 4.99 2.07
N ALA A 62 11.50 5.16 1.41
CA ALA A 62 10.46 4.15 1.40
C ALA A 62 10.97 2.85 0.75
N ILE A 63 10.50 1.71 1.25
CA ILE A 63 10.87 0.37 0.81
C ILE A 63 9.66 -0.25 0.11
N GLY A 64 9.88 -0.85 -1.06
CA GLY A 64 8.80 -1.48 -1.81
C GLY A 64 9.19 -1.92 -3.21
N LEU A 65 8.18 -2.21 -4.01
CA LEU A 65 8.26 -2.34 -5.45
C LEU A 65 8.33 -0.96 -6.11
N ASP A 66 9.26 -0.81 -7.05
CA ASP A 66 9.33 0.32 -7.95
C ASP A 66 8.20 0.29 -8.97
N PRO A 67 7.27 1.28 -8.98
CA PRO A 67 6.08 1.24 -9.83
C PRO A 67 6.36 1.67 -11.28
N VAL A 68 7.61 1.93 -11.66
CA VAL A 68 7.97 2.32 -13.03
C VAL A 68 7.49 1.26 -14.03
N GLY A 69 6.79 1.72 -15.07
CA GLY A 69 6.22 0.84 -16.10
C GLY A 69 4.86 0.24 -15.75
N LEU A 70 4.29 0.53 -14.58
CA LEU A 70 2.96 0.09 -14.19
C LEU A 70 1.89 1.15 -14.43
N ASP A 71 0.77 0.74 -15.01
CA ASP A 71 -0.45 1.54 -15.06
C ASP A 71 -1.07 1.76 -13.66
N ASP A 72 -2.02 2.69 -13.58
CA ASP A 72 -2.70 3.02 -12.31
C ASP A 72 -3.47 1.82 -11.75
N ASP A 73 -4.07 1.02 -12.62
CA ASP A 73 -4.89 -0.13 -12.24
C ASP A 73 -4.06 -1.21 -11.53
N ARG A 74 -2.89 -1.51 -12.08
CA ARG A 74 -1.95 -2.46 -11.49
C ARG A 74 -1.40 -1.96 -10.17
N VAL A 75 -1.06 -0.67 -10.08
CA VAL A 75 -0.56 -0.08 -8.83
C VAL A 75 -1.61 -0.12 -7.74
N ASP A 76 -2.86 0.19 -8.08
CA ASP A 76 -3.99 0.08 -7.17
C ASP A 76 -4.18 -1.36 -6.69
N ALA A 77 -4.19 -2.34 -7.59
CA ALA A 77 -4.35 -3.76 -7.24
C ALA A 77 -3.21 -4.31 -6.37
N LEU A 78 -1.96 -3.91 -6.65
CA LEU A 78 -0.80 -4.28 -5.83
C LEU A 78 -0.90 -3.70 -4.42
N GLY A 79 -1.25 -2.41 -4.31
CA GLY A 79 -1.49 -1.78 -3.02
C GLY A 79 -2.65 -2.44 -2.27
N TRP A 80 -3.71 -2.83 -2.97
CA TRP A 80 -4.89 -3.51 -2.40
C TRP A 80 -4.54 -4.83 -1.74
N ILE A 81 -3.61 -5.61 -2.31
CA ILE A 81 -3.17 -6.88 -1.74
C ILE A 81 -2.04 -6.72 -0.70
N GLY A 82 -1.63 -5.49 -0.41
CA GLY A 82 -0.63 -5.17 0.60
C GLY A 82 0.82 -5.24 0.12
N VAL A 83 1.09 -5.07 -1.18
CA VAL A 83 2.45 -4.89 -1.70
C VAL A 83 2.85 -3.43 -1.50
N PRO A 84 3.91 -3.13 -0.71
CA PRO A 84 4.37 -1.76 -0.56
C PRO A 84 5.04 -1.27 -1.83
N LEU A 85 4.78 -0.01 -2.18
CA LEU A 85 5.30 0.66 -3.37
C LEU A 85 6.24 1.79 -2.94
N ALA A 86 7.37 1.91 -3.63
CA ALA A 86 8.35 2.97 -3.37
C ALA A 86 9.09 3.35 -4.64
N ARG A 87 9.29 4.65 -4.87
CA ARG A 87 10.10 5.14 -6.00
C ARG A 87 11.53 4.63 -5.85
N GLY A 88 12.05 3.96 -6.87
CA GLY A 88 13.39 3.37 -6.78
C GLY A 88 13.47 2.19 -5.80
N GLY A 89 12.32 1.61 -5.44
CA GLY A 89 12.22 0.53 -4.45
C GLY A 89 13.08 -0.69 -4.77
N ALA A 90 13.33 -1.50 -3.73
CA ALA A 90 14.20 -2.68 -3.77
C ALA A 90 13.71 -3.79 -4.72
N LEU A 91 12.40 -3.84 -5.02
CA LEU A 91 11.83 -4.81 -5.97
C LEU A 91 11.53 -4.13 -7.30
N LYS A 92 11.69 -4.86 -8.41
CA LYS A 92 11.46 -4.38 -9.77
C LYS A 92 10.39 -5.21 -10.49
N TRP A 93 9.50 -4.51 -11.19
CA TRP A 93 8.53 -5.15 -12.08
C TRP A 93 9.23 -5.77 -13.29
N GLY A 94 8.80 -6.96 -13.70
CA GLY A 94 9.42 -7.77 -14.75
C GLY A 94 10.68 -8.53 -14.31
N VAL A 95 11.11 -8.38 -13.05
CA VAL A 95 12.27 -9.09 -12.48
C VAL A 95 11.85 -9.84 -11.22
N ASP A 96 11.43 -9.11 -10.19
CA ASP A 96 10.99 -9.70 -8.91
C ASP A 96 9.51 -10.03 -8.93
N LEU A 97 8.71 -9.20 -9.59
CA LEU A 97 7.27 -9.39 -9.75
C LEU A 97 6.92 -9.38 -11.23
N CYS A 98 6.21 -10.39 -11.69
CA CYS A 98 5.89 -10.60 -13.10
C CYS A 98 4.38 -10.75 -13.32
N SER A 99 3.91 -10.36 -14.50
CA SER A 99 2.52 -10.63 -14.91
C SER A 99 2.37 -12.07 -15.41
N ALA A 100 1.33 -12.74 -14.95
CA ALA A 100 0.86 -14.04 -15.43
C ALA A 100 -0.67 -13.98 -15.66
N PRO A 101 -1.13 -13.36 -16.77
CA PRO A 101 -2.55 -13.31 -17.09
C PRO A 101 -3.17 -14.72 -17.13
N GLY A 102 -4.38 -14.88 -16.60
CA GLY A 102 -5.09 -16.16 -16.54
C GLY A 102 -4.69 -17.08 -15.38
N GLN A 103 -3.71 -16.69 -14.56
CA GLN A 103 -3.41 -17.39 -13.33
C GLN A 103 -4.49 -17.12 -12.27
N ALA A 104 -4.78 -18.09 -11.40
CA ALA A 104 -5.83 -17.93 -10.39
C ALA A 104 -5.33 -17.32 -9.06
N ALA A 105 -4.03 -17.43 -8.78
CA ALA A 105 -3.42 -17.02 -7.52
C ALA A 105 -1.95 -16.62 -7.73
N PRO A 106 -1.33 -15.80 -6.86
CA PRO A 106 0.10 -15.52 -6.89
C PRO A 106 0.91 -16.81 -6.72
N VAL A 107 1.97 -16.98 -7.52
CA VAL A 107 2.88 -18.13 -7.40
C VAL A 107 4.31 -17.64 -7.47
N GLU A 108 5.16 -18.16 -6.59
CA GLU A 108 6.60 -17.94 -6.67
C GLU A 108 7.22 -18.98 -7.61
N ARG A 109 7.96 -18.52 -8.62
CA ARG A 109 8.67 -19.36 -9.60
C ARG A 109 9.96 -18.66 -10.02
N ASP A 110 11.06 -19.40 -9.99
CA ASP A 110 12.39 -18.92 -10.38
C ASP A 110 12.86 -17.68 -9.59
N GLY A 111 12.48 -17.59 -8.31
CA GLY A 111 12.81 -16.45 -7.43
C GLY A 111 11.99 -15.19 -7.69
N ALA A 112 10.99 -15.24 -8.57
CA ALA A 112 10.07 -14.14 -8.85
C ALA A 112 8.62 -14.51 -8.47
N LEU A 113 7.83 -13.51 -8.11
CA LEU A 113 6.40 -13.64 -7.83
C LEU A 113 5.59 -13.35 -9.09
N TRP A 114 4.93 -14.37 -9.62
CA TRP A 114 4.04 -14.29 -10.76
C TRP A 114 2.62 -14.00 -10.28
N LEU A 115 2.07 -12.88 -10.77
CA LEU A 115 0.80 -12.32 -10.32
C LEU A 115 -0.25 -12.37 -11.43
N PRO A 116 -1.51 -12.71 -11.11
CA PRO A 116 -2.59 -12.64 -12.07
C PRO A 116 -2.98 -11.20 -12.43
N ASP A 117 -4.01 -11.02 -13.26
CA ASP A 117 -4.53 -9.70 -13.59
C ASP A 117 -5.06 -8.93 -12.36
N ALA A 118 -5.21 -7.62 -12.53
CA ALA A 118 -5.53 -6.69 -11.45
C ALA A 118 -6.91 -6.98 -10.83
N ASP A 119 -7.90 -7.31 -11.65
CA ASP A 119 -9.24 -7.66 -11.18
C ASP A 119 -9.23 -8.95 -10.36
N THR A 120 -8.51 -9.96 -10.84
CA THR A 120 -8.31 -11.21 -10.09
C THR A 120 -7.63 -10.93 -8.75
N LEU A 121 -6.58 -10.09 -8.72
CA LEU A 121 -5.92 -9.70 -7.46
C LEU A 121 -6.87 -9.01 -6.48
N ARG A 122 -7.73 -8.09 -6.95
CA ARG A 122 -8.69 -7.38 -6.09
C ARG A 122 -9.76 -8.30 -5.50
N ALA A 123 -10.16 -9.31 -6.25
CA ALA A 123 -11.14 -10.30 -5.85
C ALA A 123 -10.61 -11.31 -4.81
N MET A 124 -9.30 -11.35 -4.56
CA MET A 124 -8.71 -12.35 -3.66
C MET A 124 -9.01 -12.11 -2.19
N SER A 125 -9.24 -13.21 -1.49
CA SER A 125 -9.27 -13.27 -0.03
C SER A 125 -7.90 -13.64 0.57
N SER A 126 -7.78 -13.48 1.89
CA SER A 126 -6.51 -13.59 2.62
C SER A 126 -5.69 -14.86 2.36
N LEU A 127 -6.32 -16.01 2.13
CA LEU A 127 -5.61 -17.28 1.91
C LEU A 127 -4.88 -17.29 0.57
N ALA A 128 -5.54 -16.83 -0.50
CA ALA A 128 -4.95 -16.76 -1.84
C ALA A 128 -3.74 -15.81 -1.90
N LEU A 129 -3.68 -14.82 -1.00
CA LEU A 129 -2.59 -13.86 -0.91
C LEU A 129 -1.36 -14.34 -0.13
N LYS A 130 -1.41 -15.55 0.46
CA LYS A 130 -0.29 -16.08 1.26
C LYS A 130 1.05 -16.09 0.50
N PRO A 131 1.13 -16.54 -0.77
CA PRO A 131 2.41 -16.55 -1.50
C PRO A 131 2.98 -15.13 -1.68
N ALA A 132 2.14 -14.17 -2.06
CA ALA A 132 2.55 -12.77 -2.20
C ALA A 132 3.07 -12.20 -0.87
N ARG A 133 2.36 -12.43 0.23
CA ARG A 133 2.76 -11.94 1.55
C ARG A 133 4.06 -12.57 2.03
N GLN A 134 4.26 -13.86 1.76
CA GLN A 134 5.49 -14.55 2.10
C GLN A 134 6.66 -14.01 1.28
N PHE A 135 6.47 -13.83 -0.03
CA PHE A 135 7.48 -13.24 -0.91
C PHE A 135 7.89 -11.84 -0.44
N ILE A 136 6.90 -10.96 -0.20
CA ILE A 136 7.15 -9.60 0.31
C ILE A 136 7.88 -9.65 1.67
N SER A 137 7.49 -10.54 2.57
CA SER A 137 8.18 -10.71 3.86
C SER A 137 9.64 -11.11 3.70
N VAL A 138 9.96 -12.05 2.81
CA VAL A 138 11.32 -12.51 2.59
C VAL A 138 12.18 -11.40 1.96
N ARG A 139 11.61 -10.62 1.04
CA ARG A 139 12.36 -9.60 0.29
C ARG A 139 12.48 -8.27 1.02
N LEU A 140 11.46 -7.88 1.78
CA LEU A 140 11.36 -6.55 2.41
C LEU A 140 11.38 -6.59 3.94
N GLY A 141 11.40 -7.77 4.56
CA GLY A 141 11.51 -7.94 6.00
C GLY A 141 10.21 -7.79 6.79
N CYS A 142 9.13 -7.24 6.20
CA CYS A 142 7.84 -7.09 6.88
C CYS A 142 6.76 -7.99 6.27
N ARG A 143 5.93 -8.61 7.12
CA ARG A 143 4.80 -9.44 6.67
C ARG A 143 3.48 -8.90 7.17
N LEU A 144 2.66 -8.39 6.24
CA LEU A 144 1.28 -8.04 6.53
C LEU A 144 0.39 -9.29 6.54
N GLN A 145 -0.25 -9.56 7.67
CA GLN A 145 -1.21 -10.63 7.86
C GLN A 145 -2.57 -10.05 8.29
N ALA A 146 -3.29 -9.49 7.32
CA ALA A 146 -4.62 -8.91 7.50
C ALA A 146 -5.55 -9.28 6.32
N ALA A 147 -6.74 -8.71 6.21
CA ALA A 147 -7.54 -8.80 4.98
C ALA A 147 -6.90 -7.99 3.82
N ALA A 148 -7.34 -8.23 2.59
CA ALA A 148 -7.06 -7.31 1.47
C ALA A 148 -7.76 -5.96 1.70
N GLY A 149 -7.38 -4.94 0.93
CA GLY A 149 -7.90 -3.57 1.06
C GLY A 149 -7.18 -2.71 2.11
N ILE A 150 -6.11 -3.23 2.73
CA ILE A 150 -5.15 -2.42 3.50
C ILE A 150 -3.95 -2.12 2.60
N HIS A 151 -3.74 -0.84 2.33
CA HIS A 151 -2.55 -0.36 1.66
C HIS A 151 -1.42 -0.22 2.66
N PHE A 152 -0.29 -0.85 2.34
CA PHE A 152 0.89 -0.93 3.19
C PHE A 152 2.02 -0.07 2.60
N PHE A 153 2.54 0.84 3.41
CA PHE A 153 3.71 1.66 3.12
C PHE A 153 4.79 1.34 4.14
N GLN A 154 6.05 1.22 3.70
CA GLN A 154 7.14 0.75 4.56
C GLN A 154 8.36 1.66 4.46
N TRP A 155 9.02 1.87 5.60
CA TRP A 155 10.33 2.47 5.77
C TRP A 155 11.18 1.59 6.69
N PRO A 156 12.50 1.83 6.78
CA PRO A 156 13.38 1.15 7.73
C PRO A 156 12.90 1.13 9.19
N ASN A 157 12.24 2.18 9.67
CA ASN A 157 11.84 2.34 11.08
C ASN A 157 10.31 2.35 11.32
N GLN A 158 9.51 2.32 10.26
CA GLN A 158 8.06 2.39 10.41
C GLN A 158 7.29 1.79 9.25
N ALA A 159 6.03 1.47 9.51
CA ALA A 159 5.02 1.15 8.52
C ALA A 159 3.80 2.05 8.70
N VAL A 160 3.15 2.36 7.58
CA VAL A 160 1.82 2.99 7.57
C VAL A 160 0.86 2.08 6.86
N LEU A 161 -0.29 1.85 7.50
CA LEU A 161 -1.36 1.03 6.98
C LEU A 161 -2.59 1.91 6.80
N VAL A 162 -3.18 1.93 5.61
CA VAL A 162 -4.39 2.71 5.32
C VAL A 162 -5.50 1.77 4.89
N SER A 163 -6.66 1.83 5.55
CA SER A 163 -7.81 0.99 5.22
C SER A 163 -8.68 1.65 4.14
N ARG A 164 -8.95 0.89 3.08
CA ARG A 164 -9.98 1.19 2.08
C ARG A 164 -11.19 0.26 2.22
N CYS A 165 -11.31 -0.46 3.33
CA CYS A 165 -12.40 -1.38 3.58
C CYS A 165 -13.61 -0.64 4.17
N ALA A 166 -14.82 -1.14 3.86
CA ALA A 166 -16.08 -0.62 4.41
C ALA A 166 -16.34 -1.08 5.86
N VAL A 167 -15.52 -2.00 6.36
CA VAL A 167 -15.59 -2.56 7.72
C VAL A 167 -14.23 -2.42 8.39
N ALA A 168 -14.23 -2.41 9.73
CA ALA A 168 -12.99 -2.42 10.49
C ALA A 168 -12.18 -3.68 10.19
N ILE A 169 -10.86 -3.52 10.01
CA ILE A 169 -9.97 -4.64 9.70
C ILE A 169 -8.99 -4.86 10.85
N GLY A 170 -8.94 -6.11 11.31
CA GLY A 170 -7.95 -6.62 12.23
C GLY A 170 -6.86 -7.43 11.54
N GLY A 171 -5.72 -7.58 12.21
CA GLY A 171 -4.64 -8.44 11.73
C GLY A 171 -3.34 -8.22 12.48
N PHE A 172 -2.23 -8.59 11.85
CA PHE A 172 -0.89 -8.39 12.39
C PHE A 172 0.07 -7.90 11.32
N LEU A 173 1.00 -7.03 11.71
CA LEU A 173 2.21 -6.76 10.95
C LEU A 173 3.39 -7.40 11.69
N HIS A 174 4.07 -8.34 11.04
CA HIS A 174 5.38 -8.79 11.52
C HIS A 174 6.43 -7.82 11.03
N GLY A 175 7.24 -7.30 11.95
CA GLY A 175 8.30 -6.33 11.65
C GLY A 175 9.61 -6.99 11.19
N PRO A 176 10.64 -6.18 10.90
CA PRO A 176 11.90 -6.67 10.36
C PRO A 176 12.76 -7.44 11.37
N LEU A 177 12.52 -7.26 12.68
CA LEU A 177 13.27 -7.98 13.72
C LEU A 177 12.58 -9.30 14.10
N PRO A 178 13.34 -10.35 14.47
CA PRO A 178 12.77 -11.60 14.95
C PRO A 178 11.76 -11.38 16.08
N SER A 179 10.63 -12.08 16.02
CA SER A 179 9.53 -12.03 17.00
C SER A 179 8.79 -10.70 17.11
N GLN A 180 9.15 -9.69 16.31
CA GLN A 180 8.44 -8.42 16.31
C GLN A 180 7.06 -8.57 15.64
N ARG A 181 6.00 -8.27 16.39
CA ARG A 181 4.62 -8.34 15.90
C ARG A 181 3.79 -7.21 16.49
N SER A 182 3.16 -6.44 15.61
CA SER A 182 2.20 -5.40 15.98
C SER A 182 0.79 -5.83 15.63
N SER A 183 -0.16 -5.60 16.53
CA SER A 183 -1.59 -5.77 16.24
C SER A 183 -2.08 -4.63 15.34
N ILE A 184 -2.91 -4.99 14.37
CA ILE A 184 -3.57 -4.06 13.47
C ILE A 184 -5.05 -4.00 13.87
N SER A 185 -5.57 -2.78 14.00
CA SER A 185 -7.00 -2.51 14.18
C SER A 185 -7.31 -1.17 13.53
N ILE A 186 -7.86 -1.19 12.31
CA ILE A 186 -8.05 0.01 11.50
C ILE A 186 -9.52 0.11 11.10
N ASP A 187 -10.16 1.20 11.53
CA ASP A 187 -11.52 1.54 11.12
C ASP A 187 -11.59 1.90 9.62
N PRO A 188 -12.78 1.85 9.00
CA PRO A 188 -12.98 2.28 7.62
C PRO A 188 -12.42 3.68 7.35
N GLY A 189 -11.67 3.83 6.25
CA GLY A 189 -11.03 5.09 5.88
C GLY A 189 -9.87 5.53 6.77
N SER A 190 -9.65 4.87 7.91
CA SER A 190 -8.63 5.21 8.89
C SER A 190 -7.24 4.69 8.51
N PHE A 191 -6.24 5.02 9.34
CA PHE A 191 -4.86 4.56 9.17
C PHE A 191 -4.23 4.23 10.52
N GLN A 192 -3.17 3.42 10.48
CA GLN A 192 -2.36 3.10 11.65
C GLN A 192 -0.88 3.22 11.29
N VAL A 193 -0.13 3.91 12.15
CA VAL A 193 1.34 4.00 12.05
C VAL A 193 1.94 3.06 13.06
N LEU A 194 2.86 2.21 12.61
CA LEU A 194 3.59 1.26 13.43
C LEU A 194 5.06 1.61 13.37
N ARG A 195 5.70 1.82 14.52
CA ARG A 195 7.11 2.22 14.63
C ARG A 195 7.90 1.16 15.37
N TRP A 196 9.21 1.10 15.11
CA TRP A 196 10.12 0.18 15.76
C TRP A 196 11.55 0.68 15.80
#